data_AF-A0A813IRC0-F1
#
_entry.id   AF-A0A813IRC0-F1
#
_cell.length_a   1.000
_cell.length_b   1.000
_cell.length_c   1.000
_cell.angle_alpha   90.00
_cell.angle_beta   90.00
_cell.angle_gamma   90.00
#
_symmetry.space_group_name_H-M   'P 1'
#
loop_
_entity.id
_entity.type
_entity.pdbx_description
1 polymer ?
#
loop_
_entity_poly.entity_id
_entity_poly.type
_entity_poly.pdbx_seq_one_letter_code
_entity_poly.pdbx_strand_id
1 'polypeptide(L)'
;MQRHMLCLPGRHALMSDEEHWEADVRMDEKANLKREIGIKTILVVAENHLAGAFRVSGQKNLAAEEKASGDGDFVLLSQGRHVLDSSSYRDIVISKLDKDLIQLGPLVLYIKEGFLGGAYERTTGTYRIFQPGPPYLLHEKDYEKITMQERKLEGFKLGPVQFITVREGQMGGAYQKATGLYELLPPGNTYQLHEKDYDCIELKSRSDLFKLGPYTFMTVQANYLAGAYKLKGGEFILFLPGQTYQLNDNEFKEPERVARDRHVVTCGPITFLTLQEGALMGAYRTKDGKFQEFETKEDGTAHFELHASDYHGLTVVNKYSKTVQEFGPNRIVTIPEGFVGVFEREGRIEIKDPGFYRVTAEYSVNENIPLQLNSERFEDKTFRTKDSLRMSKDVAIVWRIQDPLMTAKWPGTYGDLRDEFRTKAMSGLVMLLRCYTRAELLPTRQDVLVLKVMDSFSEAAPQDVEAEIKAAAKASKEVLKDTEESCLQLLNRASEDAGWGLLVVSVKIDSIEVADEQVIEDMEAIAQSQLAVKRKEMEGHAELAEANVRREVQMQQARLPKNTLTTKKQQHLQMTTHQK
;
A
#
# COMPACT_ATOMS: atom_id res chain seq x y z
N MET A 1 87.40 -87.51 -78.72
CA MET A 1 87.29 -88.30 -77.48
C MET A 1 87.66 -87.41 -76.32
N GLN A 2 86.90 -87.45 -75.22
CA GLN A 2 87.23 -86.90 -73.88
C GLN A 2 87.23 -85.37 -73.76
N ARG A 3 86.93 -84.73 -72.62
CA ARG A 3 86.21 -84.97 -71.35
C ARG A 3 86.22 -83.59 -70.65
N HIS A 4 85.24 -83.36 -69.76
CA HIS A 4 85.19 -82.45 -68.59
C HIS A 4 86.22 -81.31 -68.39
N MET A 5 85.77 -80.11 -67.98
CA MET A 5 85.80 -79.64 -66.56
C MET A 5 85.49 -78.13 -66.43
N LEU A 6 84.97 -77.77 -65.25
CA LEU A 6 84.55 -76.46 -64.72
C LEU A 6 85.72 -75.52 -64.33
N CYS A 7 85.43 -74.21 -64.21
CA CYS A 7 86.10 -73.26 -63.29
C CYS A 7 85.12 -72.17 -62.75
N LEU A 8 85.50 -71.55 -61.62
CA LEU A 8 84.78 -70.86 -60.52
C LEU A 8 84.29 -69.38 -60.75
N PRO A 9 83.57 -68.73 -59.79
CA PRO A 9 82.63 -67.61 -60.02
C PRO A 9 83.19 -66.20 -59.77
N GLY A 10 82.56 -65.19 -60.39
CA GLY A 10 82.75 -63.76 -60.13
C GLY A 10 81.45 -63.08 -59.69
N ARG A 11 81.52 -62.30 -58.60
CA ARG A 11 80.43 -61.52 -57.97
C ARG A 11 79.88 -60.43 -58.91
N HIS A 12 78.56 -60.27 -58.94
CA HIS A 12 77.89 -59.01 -59.27
C HIS A 12 76.99 -58.60 -58.11
N ALA A 13 77.20 -57.39 -57.59
CA ALA A 13 76.36 -56.78 -56.57
C ALA A 13 75.02 -56.37 -57.18
N LEU A 14 73.92 -56.70 -56.51
CA LEU A 14 72.60 -56.11 -56.75
C LEU A 14 72.57 -54.76 -56.02
N MET A 15 72.42 -53.66 -56.77
CA MET A 15 72.02 -52.38 -56.18
C MET A 15 70.52 -52.43 -55.86
N SER A 16 70.14 -51.85 -54.73
CA SER A 16 68.76 -51.73 -54.26
C SER A 16 68.06 -50.59 -55.00
N ASP A 17 67.00 -50.89 -55.77
CA ASP A 17 66.11 -49.89 -56.41
C ASP A 17 65.07 -49.34 -55.42
N GLU A 18 65.46 -49.04 -54.18
CA GLU A 18 64.58 -48.39 -53.20
C GLU A 18 64.38 -46.88 -53.48
N GLU A 19 65.14 -46.28 -54.41
CA GLU A 19 65.08 -44.84 -54.70
C GLU A 19 63.91 -44.39 -55.61
N HIS A 20 63.10 -45.31 -56.15
CA HIS A 20 62.03 -44.97 -57.12
C HIS A 20 60.59 -45.20 -56.61
N TRP A 21 60.41 -45.54 -55.33
CA TRP A 21 59.07 -45.65 -54.76
C TRP A 21 58.57 -44.27 -54.33
N GLU A 22 57.54 -43.75 -55.01
CA GLU A 22 56.80 -42.59 -54.50
C GLU A 22 56.24 -42.92 -53.11
N ALA A 23 56.28 -41.94 -52.20
CA ALA A 23 55.78 -42.12 -50.84
C ALA A 23 54.32 -42.59 -50.86
N ASP A 24 54.03 -43.67 -50.14
CA ASP A 24 52.71 -44.30 -50.09
C ASP A 24 51.69 -43.35 -49.45
N VAL A 25 50.97 -42.57 -50.27
CA VAL A 25 49.94 -41.65 -49.80
C VAL A 25 48.73 -42.46 -49.36
N ARG A 26 48.42 -42.44 -48.07
CA ARG A 26 47.29 -43.15 -47.49
C ARG A 26 45.97 -42.63 -48.06
N MET A 27 45.24 -43.50 -48.74
CA MET A 27 43.89 -43.24 -49.28
C MET A 27 42.82 -42.96 -48.21
N ASP A 28 43.14 -43.17 -46.93
CA ASP A 28 42.23 -42.91 -45.81
C ASP A 28 42.28 -41.45 -45.33
N GLU A 29 43.13 -40.60 -45.93
CA GLU A 29 43.16 -39.17 -45.62
C GLU A 29 41.96 -38.44 -46.24
N LYS A 30 41.28 -37.61 -45.44
CA LYS A 30 40.03 -36.90 -45.81
C LYS A 30 40.12 -36.10 -47.12
N ALA A 31 41.33 -35.74 -47.59
CA ALA A 31 41.54 -34.99 -48.82
C ALA A 31 41.52 -35.88 -50.09
N ASN A 32 41.75 -37.19 -49.98
CA ASN A 32 42.03 -38.09 -51.10
C ASN A 32 41.09 -39.32 -51.11
N LEU A 33 39.77 -39.10 -51.09
CA LEU A 33 38.76 -40.16 -51.06
C LEU A 33 38.49 -40.84 -52.43
N LYS A 34 39.09 -40.31 -53.50
CA LYS A 34 39.00 -40.81 -54.88
C LYS A 34 40.39 -40.83 -55.51
N ARG A 35 40.79 -41.96 -56.09
CA ARG A 35 42.03 -42.09 -56.86
C ARG A 35 41.78 -42.86 -58.15
N GLU A 36 42.19 -42.29 -59.26
CA GLU A 36 42.10 -42.93 -60.58
C GLU A 36 43.43 -43.64 -60.88
N ILE A 37 43.37 -44.93 -61.20
CA ILE A 37 44.50 -45.77 -61.56
C ILE A 37 44.17 -46.44 -62.89
N GLY A 38 44.56 -45.80 -63.99
CA GLY A 38 44.25 -46.26 -65.35
C GLY A 38 42.74 -46.31 -65.60
N ILE A 39 42.22 -47.49 -65.92
CA ILE A 39 40.79 -47.74 -66.18
C ILE A 39 39.97 -48.01 -64.91
N LYS A 40 40.59 -48.04 -63.73
CA LYS A 40 39.90 -48.30 -62.45
C LYS A 40 39.98 -47.07 -61.56
N THR A 41 38.86 -46.74 -60.93
CA THR A 41 38.78 -45.73 -59.88
C THR A 41 38.62 -46.43 -58.55
N ILE A 42 39.55 -46.20 -57.62
CA ILE A 42 39.43 -46.64 -56.24
C ILE A 42 38.84 -45.49 -55.43
N LEU A 43 37.78 -45.78 -54.68
CA LEU A 43 37.12 -44.80 -53.83
C LEU A 43 36.89 -45.35 -52.42
N VAL A 44 36.95 -44.45 -51.44
CA VAL A 44 36.66 -44.76 -50.04
C VAL A 44 35.45 -43.95 -49.60
N VAL A 45 34.33 -44.64 -49.38
CA VAL A 45 33.12 -44.03 -48.81
C VAL A 45 33.21 -44.16 -47.29
N ALA A 46 33.70 -43.11 -46.65
CA ALA A 46 33.73 -43.02 -45.19
C ALA A 46 32.31 -42.88 -44.61
N GLU A 47 32.13 -43.17 -43.33
CA GLU A 47 30.82 -43.23 -42.66
C GLU A 47 29.95 -41.97 -42.83
N ASN A 48 30.60 -40.79 -42.91
CA ASN A 48 29.93 -39.49 -43.09
C ASN A 48 29.91 -38.98 -44.54
N HIS A 49 30.05 -39.87 -45.53
CA HIS A 49 30.01 -39.51 -46.94
C HIS A 49 28.98 -40.37 -47.68
N LEU A 50 28.39 -39.78 -48.70
CA LEU A 50 27.54 -40.48 -49.64
C LEU A 50 28.22 -40.43 -51.00
N ALA A 51 28.30 -41.57 -51.66
CA ALA A 51 28.91 -41.66 -52.99
C ALA A 51 27.92 -42.28 -53.97
N GLY A 52 27.95 -41.79 -55.20
CA GLY A 52 27.17 -42.36 -56.28
C GLY A 52 27.84 -42.14 -57.62
N ALA A 53 27.41 -42.92 -58.60
CA ALA A 53 27.95 -42.88 -59.95
C ALA A 53 26.85 -43.24 -60.96
N PHE A 54 26.95 -42.71 -62.18
CA PHE A 54 26.08 -43.13 -63.27
C PHE A 54 26.64 -44.42 -63.89
N ARG A 55 25.82 -45.45 -64.00
CA ARG A 55 26.20 -46.68 -64.68
C ARG A 55 26.34 -46.41 -66.17
N VAL A 56 27.46 -46.84 -66.77
CA VAL A 56 27.71 -46.80 -68.22
C VAL A 56 27.58 -48.21 -68.75
N SER A 57 26.69 -48.44 -69.70
CA SER A 57 26.58 -49.71 -70.39
C SER A 57 27.58 -49.72 -71.56
N GLY A 58 28.64 -50.51 -71.44
CA GLY A 58 29.81 -50.34 -72.28
C GLY A 58 30.64 -51.58 -72.61
N GLN A 59 30.03 -52.77 -72.80
CA GLN A 59 30.37 -53.73 -73.88
C GLN A 59 29.61 -55.05 -73.73
N LYS A 60 29.06 -55.52 -74.86
CA LYS A 60 28.48 -56.84 -75.09
C LYS A 60 29.37 -57.95 -74.51
N ASN A 61 28.87 -58.70 -73.54
CA ASN A 61 29.14 -60.14 -73.45
C ASN A 61 27.88 -60.85 -72.96
N LEU A 62 27.54 -61.90 -73.70
CA LEU A 62 26.37 -62.75 -73.53
C LEU A 62 26.42 -63.48 -72.18
N ALA A 63 25.21 -63.73 -71.66
CA ALA A 63 24.85 -64.60 -70.54
C ALA A 63 24.78 -63.94 -69.15
N ALA A 64 23.66 -63.24 -68.91
CA ALA A 64 22.76 -63.53 -67.80
C ALA A 64 21.58 -62.55 -67.88
N GLU A 65 20.40 -63.07 -68.19
CA GLU A 65 19.14 -62.37 -67.97
C GLU A 65 18.98 -62.14 -66.47
N GLU A 66 19.04 -60.90 -66.01
CA GLU A 66 18.23 -60.43 -64.89
C GLU A 66 18.13 -58.90 -64.91
N LYS A 67 16.90 -58.46 -65.20
CA LYS A 67 16.29 -57.16 -64.90
C LYS A 67 16.98 -55.91 -65.45
N ALA A 68 16.30 -55.31 -66.43
CA ALA A 68 16.54 -53.98 -66.96
C ALA A 68 16.85 -52.93 -65.89
N SER A 69 18.12 -52.54 -65.78
CA SER A 69 18.54 -51.22 -65.31
C SER A 69 19.11 -50.49 -66.52
N GLY A 70 18.54 -49.33 -66.84
CA GLY A 70 18.87 -48.57 -68.03
C GLY A 70 20.28 -48.03 -67.97
N ASP A 71 20.91 -47.92 -69.14
CA ASP A 71 22.12 -47.15 -69.31
C ASP A 71 21.89 -45.71 -68.80
N GLY A 72 22.76 -45.21 -67.92
CA GLY A 72 22.60 -43.90 -67.28
C GLY A 72 21.78 -43.87 -65.98
N ASP A 73 21.46 -45.01 -65.36
CA ASP A 73 20.91 -45.04 -64.00
C ASP A 73 21.96 -44.60 -62.96
N PHE A 74 21.57 -43.74 -62.02
CA PHE A 74 22.44 -43.33 -60.91
C PHE A 74 22.38 -44.36 -59.78
N VAL A 75 23.54 -44.89 -59.39
CA VAL A 75 23.67 -45.94 -58.38
C VAL A 75 24.38 -45.38 -57.15
N LEU A 76 23.81 -45.62 -55.97
CA LEU A 76 24.47 -45.32 -54.69
C LEU A 76 25.44 -46.42 -54.32
N LEU A 77 26.61 -46.01 -53.82
CA LEU A 77 27.66 -46.90 -53.34
C LEU A 77 27.55 -47.02 -51.82
N SER A 78 27.67 -48.24 -51.30
CA SER A 78 27.65 -48.49 -49.85
C SER A 78 28.90 -47.93 -49.16
N GLN A 79 28.91 -47.89 -47.83
CA GLN A 79 30.12 -47.52 -47.07
C GLN A 79 31.25 -48.53 -47.31
N GLY A 80 32.49 -48.05 -47.31
CA GLY A 80 33.69 -48.88 -47.49
C GLY A 80 34.52 -48.54 -48.72
N ARG A 81 35.45 -49.43 -49.08
CA ARG A 81 36.35 -49.26 -50.22
C ARG A 81 35.77 -49.95 -51.45
N HIS A 82 35.63 -49.20 -52.53
CA HIS A 82 35.15 -49.73 -53.81
C HIS A 82 36.19 -49.54 -54.90
N VAL A 83 36.21 -50.50 -55.82
CA VAL A 83 36.99 -50.43 -57.05
C VAL A 83 36.00 -50.44 -58.20
N LEU A 84 35.82 -49.29 -58.83
CA LEU A 84 34.91 -49.12 -59.96
C LEU A 84 35.70 -49.09 -61.26
N ASP A 85 35.19 -49.78 -62.27
CA ASP A 85 35.73 -49.70 -63.62
C ASP A 85 35.11 -48.50 -64.34
N SER A 86 35.95 -47.64 -64.91
CA SER A 86 35.53 -46.45 -65.68
C SER A 86 34.73 -46.82 -66.93
N SER A 87 34.80 -48.08 -67.40
CA SER A 87 33.94 -48.60 -68.47
C SER A 87 32.51 -48.91 -68.02
N SER A 88 32.30 -49.11 -66.71
CA SER A 88 31.01 -49.50 -66.12
C SER A 88 30.35 -48.38 -65.32
N TYR A 89 31.11 -47.37 -64.88
CA TYR A 89 30.63 -46.25 -64.08
C TYR A 89 31.31 -44.94 -64.52
N ARG A 90 30.54 -43.86 -64.66
CA ARG A 90 31.01 -42.49 -64.93
C ARG A 90 30.52 -41.52 -63.87
N ASP A 91 31.15 -40.35 -63.83
CA ASP A 91 30.76 -39.22 -62.98
C ASP A 91 30.58 -39.63 -61.51
N ILE A 92 31.60 -40.30 -60.96
CA ILE A 92 31.65 -40.70 -59.54
C ILE A 92 31.74 -39.43 -58.70
N VAL A 93 30.72 -39.19 -57.88
CA VAL A 93 30.65 -38.07 -56.96
C VAL A 93 30.66 -38.60 -55.53
N ILE A 94 31.52 -38.03 -54.69
CA ILE A 94 31.58 -38.29 -53.25
C ILE A 94 31.26 -36.96 -52.56
N SER A 95 30.14 -36.91 -51.84
CA SER A 95 29.74 -35.74 -51.09
C SER A 95 29.74 -36.05 -49.60
N LYS A 96 30.35 -35.17 -48.83
CA LYS A 96 30.32 -35.25 -47.37
C LYS A 96 28.95 -34.84 -46.85
N LEU A 97 28.42 -35.56 -45.86
CA LEU A 97 27.11 -35.34 -45.21
C LEU A 97 27.09 -34.10 -44.29
N ASP A 98 27.76 -33.03 -44.71
CA ASP A 98 27.93 -31.80 -43.94
C ASP A 98 26.76 -30.83 -44.12
N LYS A 99 26.15 -30.86 -45.31
CA LYS A 99 25.06 -29.98 -45.71
C LYS A 99 23.72 -30.71 -45.57
N ASP A 100 22.68 -29.94 -45.30
CA ASP A 100 21.34 -30.48 -45.04
C ASP A 100 20.60 -30.85 -46.35
N LEU A 101 21.12 -30.44 -47.50
CA LEU A 101 20.68 -30.83 -48.83
C LEU A 101 21.91 -31.18 -49.66
N ILE A 102 21.96 -32.38 -50.24
CA ILE A 102 23.12 -32.86 -50.99
C ILE A 102 22.68 -33.37 -52.35
N GLN A 103 22.94 -32.59 -53.39
CA GLN A 103 22.66 -33.03 -54.76
C GLN A 103 23.75 -34.01 -55.21
N LEU A 104 23.34 -35.24 -55.53
CA LEU A 104 24.21 -36.34 -55.96
C LEU A 104 23.55 -37.03 -57.15
N GLY A 105 23.76 -36.50 -58.37
CA GLY A 105 23.01 -36.94 -59.56
C GLY A 105 21.51 -36.59 -59.42
N PRO A 106 20.58 -37.55 -59.29
CA PRO A 106 19.24 -37.26 -58.76
C PRO A 106 19.34 -36.61 -57.38
N LEU A 107 18.35 -35.82 -56.99
CA LEU A 107 18.43 -35.03 -55.76
C LEU A 107 18.31 -35.95 -54.54
N VAL A 108 19.44 -36.20 -53.85
CA VAL A 108 19.47 -37.04 -52.64
C VAL A 108 19.26 -36.16 -51.41
N LEU A 109 18.07 -36.24 -50.81
CA LEU A 109 17.74 -35.45 -49.64
C LEU A 109 18.17 -36.21 -48.38
N TYR A 110 19.24 -35.77 -47.73
CA TYR A 110 19.62 -36.25 -46.41
C TYR A 110 19.10 -35.31 -45.33
N ILE A 111 18.07 -35.73 -44.59
CA ILE A 111 17.43 -34.92 -43.56
C ILE A 111 18.06 -35.27 -42.20
N LYS A 112 18.82 -34.33 -41.65
CA LYS A 112 19.42 -34.46 -40.33
C LYS A 112 18.36 -34.44 -39.23
N GLU A 113 18.68 -35.06 -38.09
CA GLU A 113 17.88 -34.92 -36.88
C GLU A 113 17.67 -33.44 -36.53
N GLY A 114 16.43 -33.08 -36.19
CA GLY A 114 16.04 -31.68 -35.95
C GLY A 114 15.49 -30.96 -37.19
N PHE A 115 15.51 -31.55 -38.38
CA PHE A 115 14.92 -30.97 -39.60
C PHE A 115 13.75 -31.80 -40.13
N LEU A 116 12.86 -31.15 -40.88
CA LEU A 116 11.83 -31.79 -41.69
C LEU A 116 11.97 -31.35 -43.14
N GLY A 117 11.84 -32.30 -44.06
CA GLY A 117 11.80 -32.06 -45.49
C GLY A 117 10.38 -32.15 -46.01
N GLY A 118 10.07 -31.44 -47.08
CA GLY A 118 8.79 -31.58 -47.76
C GLY A 118 8.90 -31.25 -49.24
N ALA A 119 8.10 -31.94 -50.07
CA ALA A 119 8.08 -31.74 -51.51
C ALA A 119 6.70 -32.06 -52.10
N TYR A 120 6.38 -31.45 -53.25
CA TYR A 120 5.20 -31.81 -54.02
C TYR A 120 5.50 -33.01 -54.90
N GLU A 121 4.72 -34.07 -54.76
CA GLU A 121 4.74 -35.20 -55.69
C GLU A 121 3.99 -34.81 -56.97
N ARG A 122 4.65 -34.85 -58.12
CA ARG A 122 4.11 -34.39 -59.42
C ARG A 122 2.96 -35.25 -59.94
N THR A 123 2.98 -36.54 -59.64
CA THR A 123 1.97 -37.50 -60.11
C THR A 123 0.64 -37.34 -59.38
N THR A 124 0.68 -37.07 -58.07
CA THR A 124 -0.52 -36.94 -57.22
C THR A 124 -0.89 -35.50 -56.91
N GLY A 125 0.03 -34.55 -57.08
CA GLY A 125 -0.12 -33.16 -56.65
C GLY A 125 -0.18 -32.99 -55.12
N THR A 126 0.12 -34.04 -54.36
CA THR A 126 0.10 -34.02 -52.89
C THR A 126 1.44 -33.55 -52.33
N TYR A 127 1.39 -32.80 -51.23
CA TYR A 127 2.60 -32.39 -50.53
C TYR A 127 2.99 -33.48 -49.52
N ARG A 128 4.15 -34.11 -49.71
CA ARG A 128 4.67 -35.15 -48.82
C ARG A 128 5.71 -34.57 -47.86
N ILE A 129 5.62 -34.97 -46.60
CA ILE A 129 6.56 -34.63 -45.54
C ILE A 129 7.50 -35.82 -45.31
N PHE A 130 8.80 -35.54 -45.25
CA PHE A 130 9.86 -36.51 -45.03
C PHE A 130 10.46 -36.31 -43.64
N GLN A 131 10.58 -37.41 -42.89
CA GLN A 131 11.11 -37.43 -41.52
C GLN A 131 12.64 -37.49 -41.53
N PRO A 132 13.34 -37.07 -40.47
CA PRO A 132 14.78 -37.29 -40.36
C PRO A 132 15.11 -38.78 -40.36
N GLY A 133 16.23 -39.17 -40.97
CA GLY A 133 16.62 -40.58 -41.06
C GLY A 133 17.48 -40.91 -42.29
N PRO A 134 17.35 -42.14 -42.83
CA PRO A 134 18.10 -42.55 -44.02
C PRO A 134 17.88 -41.60 -45.19
N PRO A 135 18.89 -41.40 -46.06
CA PRO A 135 18.80 -40.49 -47.20
C PRO A 135 17.66 -40.90 -48.14
N TYR A 136 16.84 -39.92 -48.51
CA TYR A 136 15.77 -40.09 -49.49
C TYR A 136 16.29 -39.84 -50.89
N LEU A 137 15.99 -40.76 -51.80
CA LEU A 137 16.22 -40.59 -53.23
C LEU A 137 15.01 -39.90 -53.85
N LEU A 138 15.11 -38.58 -54.09
CA LEU A 138 14.04 -37.80 -54.70
C LEU A 138 14.41 -37.46 -56.15
N HIS A 139 13.73 -38.10 -57.10
CA HIS A 139 13.96 -37.81 -58.51
C HIS A 139 13.19 -36.54 -58.93
N GLU A 140 13.83 -35.63 -59.68
CA GLU A 140 13.23 -34.36 -60.14
C GLU A 140 12.02 -34.55 -61.09
N LYS A 141 11.87 -35.76 -61.64
CA LYS A 141 10.68 -36.15 -62.43
C LYS A 141 9.45 -36.34 -61.54
N ASP A 142 9.66 -36.80 -60.32
CA ASP A 142 8.58 -37.22 -59.42
C ASP A 142 8.27 -36.16 -58.37
N TYR A 143 9.25 -35.32 -58.00
CA TYR A 143 9.11 -34.33 -56.93
C TYR A 143 9.52 -32.92 -57.37
N GLU A 144 8.82 -31.91 -56.86
CA GLU A 144 9.10 -30.50 -57.11
C GLU A 144 9.04 -29.67 -55.81
N LYS A 145 9.72 -28.52 -55.78
CA LYS A 145 9.75 -27.56 -54.66
C LYS A 145 10.13 -28.22 -53.33
N ILE A 146 11.27 -28.89 -53.33
CA ILE A 146 11.84 -29.50 -52.12
C ILE A 146 12.23 -28.37 -51.16
N THR A 147 11.55 -28.30 -50.02
CA THR A 147 11.81 -27.35 -48.94
C THR A 147 12.25 -28.11 -47.70
N MET A 148 13.13 -27.49 -46.93
CA MET A 148 13.57 -28.05 -45.66
C MET A 148 13.47 -26.97 -44.60
N GLN A 149 12.92 -27.34 -43.44
CA GLN A 149 12.75 -26.43 -42.32
C GLN A 149 13.28 -27.07 -41.05
N GLU A 150 14.00 -26.28 -40.26
CA GLU A 150 14.37 -26.67 -38.91
C GLU A 150 13.10 -26.82 -38.06
N ARG A 151 13.02 -27.93 -37.32
CA ARG A 151 11.92 -28.20 -36.40
C ARG A 151 12.06 -27.31 -35.18
N LYS A 152 11.29 -26.23 -35.17
CA LYS A 152 11.20 -25.34 -34.02
C LYS A 152 10.08 -25.77 -33.10
N LEU A 153 10.24 -25.49 -31.80
CA LEU A 153 9.18 -25.67 -30.80
C LEU A 153 8.08 -24.60 -30.93
N GLU A 154 8.34 -23.53 -31.66
CA GLU A 154 7.36 -22.52 -32.06
C GLU A 154 6.73 -22.92 -33.40
N GLY A 155 5.54 -22.40 -33.69
CA GLY A 155 4.84 -22.75 -34.93
C GLY A 155 5.69 -22.44 -36.17
N PHE A 156 5.84 -23.41 -37.07
CA PHE A 156 6.59 -23.24 -38.32
C PHE A 156 5.77 -23.78 -39.50
N LYS A 157 6.03 -23.23 -40.68
CA LYS A 157 5.41 -23.68 -41.94
C LYS A 157 6.38 -24.52 -42.73
N LEU A 158 5.93 -25.59 -43.38
CA LEU A 158 6.71 -26.38 -44.33
C LEU A 158 5.83 -26.59 -45.57
N GLY A 159 6.11 -25.80 -46.61
CA GLY A 159 5.22 -25.70 -47.77
C GLY A 159 3.81 -25.25 -47.37
N PRO A 160 2.74 -25.96 -47.79
CA PRO A 160 1.35 -25.65 -47.44
C PRO A 160 0.91 -26.16 -46.06
N VAL A 161 1.79 -26.84 -45.31
CA VAL A 161 1.47 -27.43 -44.00
C VAL A 161 2.05 -26.55 -42.90
N GLN A 162 1.21 -26.14 -41.96
CA GLN A 162 1.61 -25.42 -40.77
C GLN A 162 1.65 -26.37 -39.57
N PHE A 163 2.80 -26.42 -38.89
CA PHE A 163 3.03 -27.19 -37.68
C PHE A 163 2.86 -26.29 -36.48
N ILE A 164 2.00 -26.66 -35.55
CA ILE A 164 1.79 -25.91 -34.32
C ILE A 164 1.85 -26.85 -33.13
N THR A 165 2.77 -26.55 -32.22
CA THR A 165 2.89 -27.26 -30.95
C THR A 165 2.13 -26.48 -29.90
N VAL A 166 1.05 -27.04 -29.38
CA VAL A 166 0.28 -26.43 -28.29
C VAL A 166 0.88 -26.93 -26.97
N ARG A 167 1.56 -26.04 -26.24
CA ARG A 167 2.22 -26.39 -24.97
C ARG A 167 1.22 -26.42 -23.82
N GLU A 168 1.61 -27.04 -22.71
CA GLU A 168 0.89 -26.89 -21.45
C GLU A 168 0.80 -25.40 -21.07
N GLY A 169 -0.38 -24.97 -20.62
CA GLY A 169 -0.66 -23.55 -20.40
C GLY A 169 -1.02 -22.75 -21.66
N GLN A 170 -1.09 -23.38 -22.84
CA GLN A 170 -1.58 -22.75 -24.07
C GLN A 170 -2.83 -23.48 -24.60
N MET A 171 -3.55 -22.82 -25.49
CA MET A 171 -4.66 -23.39 -26.25
C MET A 171 -4.56 -22.87 -27.69
N GLY A 172 -4.68 -23.78 -28.65
CA GLY A 172 -4.70 -23.44 -30.06
C GLY A 172 -6.11 -23.53 -30.63
N GLY A 173 -6.34 -22.89 -31.77
CA GLY A 173 -7.57 -23.07 -32.53
C GLY A 173 -7.41 -22.69 -33.99
N ALA A 174 -8.24 -23.26 -34.85
CA ALA A 174 -8.22 -23.03 -36.29
C ALA A 174 -9.63 -23.14 -36.88
N TYR A 175 -9.91 -22.38 -37.94
CA TYR A 175 -11.15 -22.54 -38.70
C TYR A 175 -10.99 -23.62 -39.76
N GLN A 176 -11.88 -24.61 -39.76
CA GLN A 176 -11.92 -25.61 -40.83
C GLN A 176 -12.72 -25.05 -42.01
N LYS A 177 -12.07 -24.88 -43.17
CA LYS A 177 -12.65 -24.25 -44.37
C LYS A 177 -13.86 -25.00 -44.93
N ALA A 178 -13.86 -26.34 -44.83
CA ALA A 178 -14.94 -27.18 -45.36
C ALA A 178 -16.25 -27.04 -44.59
N THR A 179 -16.18 -26.92 -43.26
CA THR A 179 -17.35 -26.87 -42.37
C THR A 179 -17.67 -25.45 -41.89
N GLY A 180 -16.70 -24.53 -41.96
CA GLY A 180 -16.77 -23.20 -41.37
C GLY A 180 -16.73 -23.19 -39.84
N LEU A 181 -16.52 -24.36 -39.21
CA LEU A 181 -16.49 -24.49 -37.76
C LEU A 181 -15.09 -24.19 -37.21
N TYR A 182 -15.05 -23.64 -36.00
CA TYR A 182 -13.81 -23.40 -35.28
C TYR A 182 -13.43 -24.63 -34.46
N GLU A 183 -12.29 -25.23 -34.76
CA GLU A 183 -11.76 -26.41 -34.07
C GLU A 183 -10.76 -25.97 -32.98
N LEU A 184 -10.96 -26.48 -31.76
CA LEU A 184 -10.05 -26.25 -30.63
C LEU A 184 -8.96 -27.32 -30.61
N LEU A 185 -7.72 -26.88 -30.47
CA LEU A 185 -6.53 -27.72 -30.48
C LEU A 185 -6.01 -27.86 -29.04
N PRO A 186 -6.25 -29.01 -28.36
CA PRO A 186 -5.84 -29.19 -26.98
C PRO A 186 -4.30 -29.21 -26.80
N PRO A 187 -3.80 -28.84 -25.61
CA PRO A 187 -2.37 -28.88 -25.31
C PRO A 187 -1.80 -30.29 -25.30
N GLY A 188 -0.49 -30.40 -25.49
CA GLY A 188 0.29 -31.64 -25.44
C GLY A 188 0.59 -32.26 -26.79
N ASN A 189 0.04 -31.72 -27.88
CA ASN A 189 0.18 -32.26 -29.23
C ASN A 189 0.82 -31.26 -30.20
N THR A 190 1.47 -31.80 -31.24
CA THR A 190 1.86 -31.05 -32.43
C THR A 190 0.84 -31.32 -33.53
N TYR A 191 0.12 -30.30 -33.95
CA TYR A 191 -0.87 -30.37 -35.01
C TYR A 191 -0.25 -30.06 -36.37
N GLN A 192 -0.66 -30.81 -37.39
CA GLN A 192 -0.28 -30.60 -38.77
C GLN A 192 -1.50 -30.11 -39.53
N LEU A 193 -1.55 -28.81 -39.82
CA LEU A 193 -2.71 -28.16 -40.40
C LEU A 193 -2.40 -27.74 -41.83
N HIS A 194 -3.13 -28.30 -42.79
CA HIS A 194 -2.94 -27.98 -44.19
C HIS A 194 -3.72 -26.70 -44.56
N GLU A 195 -3.08 -25.76 -45.25
CA GLU A 195 -3.65 -24.44 -45.59
C GLU A 195 -4.89 -24.52 -46.50
N LYS A 196 -5.09 -25.64 -47.22
CA LYS A 196 -6.33 -25.91 -47.97
C LYS A 196 -7.53 -26.21 -47.06
N ASP A 197 -7.28 -26.82 -45.90
CA ASP A 197 -8.33 -27.34 -45.03
C ASP A 197 -8.59 -26.40 -43.85
N TYR A 198 -7.58 -25.64 -43.43
CA TYR A 198 -7.63 -24.77 -42.26
C TYR A 198 -7.26 -23.32 -42.58
N ASP A 199 -7.85 -22.39 -41.82
CA ASP A 199 -7.56 -20.95 -41.85
C ASP A 199 -7.46 -20.35 -40.44
N CYS A 200 -6.93 -19.13 -40.34
CA CYS A 200 -6.92 -18.30 -39.13
C CYS A 200 -6.44 -19.06 -37.89
N ILE A 201 -5.24 -19.62 -37.97
CA ILE A 201 -4.72 -20.44 -36.88
C ILE A 201 -4.17 -19.55 -35.76
N GLU A 202 -4.73 -19.72 -34.57
CA GLU A 202 -4.42 -18.94 -33.38
C GLU A 202 -3.80 -19.82 -32.30
N LEU A 203 -2.83 -19.26 -31.57
CA LEU A 203 -2.26 -19.87 -30.37
C LEU A 203 -2.27 -18.81 -29.29
N LYS A 204 -2.93 -19.09 -28.17
CA LYS A 204 -3.00 -18.18 -27.02
C LYS A 204 -2.58 -18.87 -25.74
N SER A 205 -1.92 -18.11 -24.87
CA SER A 205 -1.64 -18.54 -23.51
C SER A 205 -2.94 -18.51 -22.69
N ARG A 206 -3.17 -19.56 -21.90
CA ARG A 206 -4.32 -19.68 -21.01
C ARG A 206 -4.14 -18.70 -19.85
N SER A 207 -5.03 -17.72 -19.78
CA SER A 207 -5.24 -16.90 -18.59
C SER A 207 -6.59 -17.27 -17.96
N ASP A 208 -6.96 -16.60 -16.87
CA ASP A 208 -8.30 -16.78 -16.26
C ASP A 208 -9.44 -16.32 -17.17
N LEU A 209 -9.18 -15.40 -18.09
CA LEU A 209 -10.15 -14.90 -19.06
C LEU A 209 -9.42 -14.62 -20.37
N PHE A 210 -9.72 -15.40 -21.41
CA PHE A 210 -9.17 -15.18 -22.75
C PHE A 210 -10.17 -15.58 -23.82
N LYS A 211 -10.03 -14.97 -24.99
CA LYS A 211 -10.85 -15.24 -26.17
C LYS A 211 -10.05 -16.01 -27.20
N LEU A 212 -10.61 -17.04 -27.83
CA LEU A 212 -9.97 -17.83 -28.88
C LEU A 212 -11.02 -18.16 -29.95
N GLY A 213 -10.87 -17.60 -31.15
CA GLY A 213 -11.90 -17.64 -32.18
C GLY A 213 -13.26 -17.07 -31.67
N PRO A 214 -14.38 -17.80 -31.87
CA PRO A 214 -15.72 -17.38 -31.43
C PRO A 214 -16.03 -17.75 -29.98
N TYR A 215 -15.05 -18.27 -29.23
CA TYR A 215 -15.24 -18.71 -27.87
C TYR A 215 -14.49 -17.82 -26.89
N THR A 216 -15.16 -17.47 -25.80
CA THR A 216 -14.57 -16.85 -24.63
C THR A 216 -14.44 -17.90 -23.53
N PHE A 217 -13.21 -18.11 -23.06
CA PHE A 217 -12.91 -19.03 -21.98
C PHE A 217 -12.73 -18.27 -20.68
N MET A 218 -13.41 -18.72 -19.64
CA MET A 218 -13.32 -18.11 -18.32
C MET A 218 -13.14 -19.17 -17.24
N THR A 219 -12.10 -19.02 -16.44
CA THR A 219 -11.85 -19.82 -15.24
C THR A 219 -12.32 -19.05 -14.02
N VAL A 220 -13.28 -19.62 -13.30
CA VAL A 220 -13.86 -19.00 -12.09
C VAL A 220 -13.10 -19.54 -10.89
N GLN A 221 -12.35 -18.69 -10.21
CA GLN A 221 -11.60 -19.05 -9.00
C GLN A 221 -12.53 -19.00 -7.76
N ALA A 222 -12.15 -19.67 -6.67
CA ALA A 222 -12.97 -19.77 -5.45
C ALA A 222 -13.40 -18.41 -4.86
N ASN A 223 -12.54 -17.40 -4.96
CA ASN A 223 -12.79 -16.06 -4.42
C ASN A 223 -13.37 -15.08 -5.46
N TYR A 224 -13.85 -15.60 -6.59
CA TYR A 224 -14.46 -14.80 -7.65
C TYR A 224 -15.88 -15.28 -7.92
N LEU A 225 -16.75 -14.32 -8.18
CA LEU A 225 -18.07 -14.53 -8.73
C LEU A 225 -18.00 -14.25 -10.23
N ALA A 226 -18.68 -15.06 -11.02
CA ALA A 226 -18.72 -14.84 -12.45
C ALA A 226 -20.05 -15.26 -13.04
N GLY A 227 -20.44 -14.60 -14.13
CA GLY A 227 -21.66 -14.92 -14.85
C GLY A 227 -21.69 -14.26 -16.22
N ALA A 228 -22.65 -14.67 -17.05
CA ALA A 228 -22.86 -14.07 -18.36
C ALA A 228 -24.34 -14.00 -18.71
N TYR A 229 -24.72 -12.98 -19.47
CA TYR A 229 -26.06 -12.89 -20.05
C TYR A 229 -26.16 -13.73 -21.31
N LYS A 230 -27.18 -14.58 -21.40
CA LYS A 230 -27.60 -15.17 -22.67
C LYS A 230 -28.16 -14.09 -23.60
N LEU A 231 -27.65 -14.01 -24.82
CA LEU A 231 -28.17 -13.13 -25.88
C LEU A 231 -29.62 -13.48 -26.24
N LYS A 232 -29.93 -14.79 -26.29
CA LYS A 232 -31.30 -15.27 -26.49
C LYS A 232 -32.01 -15.34 -25.13
N GLY A 233 -33.00 -14.48 -24.93
CA GLY A 233 -33.84 -14.44 -23.72
C GLY A 233 -33.35 -13.50 -22.61
N GLY A 234 -32.09 -13.04 -22.64
CA GLY A 234 -31.58 -12.06 -21.68
C GLY A 234 -31.37 -12.59 -20.26
N GLU A 235 -31.46 -13.91 -20.06
CA GLU A 235 -31.25 -14.56 -18.77
C GLU A 235 -29.78 -14.47 -18.35
N PHE A 236 -29.53 -14.13 -17.08
CA PHE A 236 -28.18 -14.15 -16.51
C PHE A 236 -27.88 -15.51 -15.89
N ILE A 237 -26.77 -16.12 -16.29
CA ILE A 237 -26.30 -17.38 -15.73
C ILE A 237 -25.10 -17.12 -14.84
N LEU A 238 -25.21 -17.57 -13.59
CA LEU A 238 -24.11 -17.60 -12.65
C LEU A 238 -23.27 -18.87 -12.85
N PHE A 239 -21.95 -18.70 -12.85
CA PHE A 239 -21.00 -19.80 -12.99
C PHE A 239 -20.43 -20.20 -11.64
N LEU A 240 -20.29 -21.51 -11.43
CA LEU A 240 -19.76 -22.05 -10.18
C LEU A 240 -18.24 -21.88 -10.11
N PRO A 241 -17.68 -21.58 -8.92
CA PRO A 241 -16.24 -21.52 -8.75
C PRO A 241 -15.58 -22.90 -8.90
N GLY A 242 -14.31 -22.89 -9.32
CA GLY A 242 -13.48 -24.09 -9.50
C GLY A 242 -13.55 -24.73 -10.90
N GLN A 243 -14.30 -24.13 -11.83
CA GLN A 243 -14.49 -24.65 -13.18
C GLN A 243 -14.03 -23.65 -14.26
N THR A 244 -13.68 -24.16 -15.43
CA THR A 244 -13.45 -23.36 -16.64
C THR A 244 -14.64 -23.53 -17.57
N TYR A 245 -15.27 -22.42 -17.93
CA TYR A 245 -16.41 -22.36 -18.84
C TYR A 245 -15.97 -21.92 -20.22
N GLN A 246 -16.55 -22.54 -21.24
CA GLN A 246 -16.44 -22.15 -22.64
C GLN A 246 -17.74 -21.49 -23.07
N LEU A 247 -17.69 -20.22 -23.44
CA LEU A 247 -18.85 -19.42 -23.81
C LEU A 247 -18.77 -19.07 -25.29
N ASN A 248 -19.85 -19.33 -26.03
CA ASN A 248 -19.96 -18.96 -27.44
C ASN A 248 -20.45 -17.51 -27.55
N ASP A 249 -19.71 -16.68 -28.29
CA ASP A 249 -20.05 -15.27 -28.50
C ASP A 249 -21.42 -15.05 -29.17
N ASN A 250 -21.95 -16.05 -29.88
CA ASN A 250 -23.28 -15.99 -30.49
C ASN A 250 -24.42 -16.25 -29.50
N GLU A 251 -24.12 -16.87 -28.36
CA GLU A 251 -25.11 -17.26 -27.35
C GLU A 251 -25.02 -16.40 -26.10
N PHE A 252 -23.82 -15.94 -25.75
CA PHE A 252 -23.55 -15.20 -24.53
C PHE A 252 -22.94 -13.83 -24.84
N LYS A 253 -23.29 -12.84 -24.03
CA LYS A 253 -22.51 -11.61 -23.92
C LYS A 253 -21.17 -11.91 -23.25
N GLU A 254 -20.25 -10.96 -23.35
CA GLU A 254 -18.97 -11.01 -22.64
C GLU A 254 -19.21 -11.27 -21.14
N PRO A 255 -18.55 -12.30 -20.56
CA PRO A 255 -18.78 -12.66 -19.17
C PRO A 255 -18.24 -11.61 -18.21
N GLU A 256 -18.95 -11.42 -17.10
CA GLU A 256 -18.54 -10.57 -16.00
C GLU A 256 -17.86 -11.43 -14.93
N ARG A 257 -16.72 -10.97 -14.42
CA ARG A 257 -15.99 -11.59 -13.31
C ARG A 257 -15.67 -10.54 -12.25
N VAL A 258 -16.11 -10.79 -11.02
CA VAL A 258 -15.99 -9.85 -9.90
C VAL A 258 -15.35 -10.57 -8.70
N ALA A 259 -14.39 -9.91 -8.06
CA ALA A 259 -13.77 -10.45 -6.85
C ALA A 259 -14.75 -10.42 -5.67
N ARG A 260 -14.72 -11.45 -4.82
CA ARG A 260 -15.53 -11.55 -3.60
C ARG A 260 -14.76 -10.99 -2.40
N ASP A 261 -14.35 -9.73 -2.49
CA ASP A 261 -13.51 -9.04 -1.51
C ASP A 261 -14.32 -8.19 -0.51
N ARG A 262 -15.60 -7.96 -0.78
CA ARG A 262 -16.49 -7.08 0.01
C ARG A 262 -17.69 -7.83 0.56
N HIS A 263 -18.34 -7.23 1.55
CA HIS A 263 -19.60 -7.72 2.12
C HIS A 263 -20.79 -7.60 1.15
N VAL A 264 -20.71 -6.66 0.20
CA VAL A 264 -21.70 -6.50 -0.87
C VAL A 264 -20.95 -6.58 -2.20
N VAL A 265 -21.30 -7.56 -3.02
CA VAL A 265 -20.68 -7.77 -4.33
C VAL A 265 -21.77 -8.01 -5.36
N THR A 266 -21.77 -7.22 -6.43
CA THR A 266 -22.75 -7.35 -7.52
C THR A 266 -22.09 -7.99 -8.74
N CYS A 267 -22.75 -8.99 -9.32
CA CYS A 267 -22.34 -9.66 -10.55
C CYS A 267 -23.58 -9.80 -11.44
N GLY A 268 -23.62 -9.07 -12.56
CA GLY A 268 -24.83 -8.90 -13.36
C GLY A 268 -26.03 -8.41 -12.53
N PRO A 269 -27.20 -9.08 -12.59
CA PRO A 269 -28.40 -8.71 -11.84
C PRO A 269 -28.43 -9.27 -10.42
N ILE A 270 -27.42 -10.02 -9.99
CA ILE A 270 -27.39 -10.67 -8.68
C ILE A 270 -26.42 -9.91 -7.77
N THR A 271 -26.92 -9.51 -6.61
CA THR A 271 -26.11 -8.94 -5.53
C THR A 271 -25.94 -9.97 -4.42
N PHE A 272 -24.69 -10.34 -4.16
CA PHE A 272 -24.29 -11.23 -3.09
C PHE A 272 -24.02 -10.39 -1.84
N LEU A 273 -24.81 -10.65 -0.81
CA LEU A 273 -24.76 -9.97 0.47
C LEU A 273 -24.20 -10.93 1.52
N THR A 274 -23.15 -10.52 2.22
CA THR A 274 -22.60 -11.21 3.38
C THR A 274 -22.84 -10.34 4.60
N LEU A 275 -23.61 -10.84 5.56
CA LEU A 275 -23.90 -10.13 6.80
C LEU A 275 -22.63 -9.85 7.58
N GLN A 276 -22.47 -8.59 8.00
CA GLN A 276 -21.36 -8.15 8.81
C GLN A 276 -21.85 -7.88 10.23
N GLU A 277 -21.11 -8.35 11.23
CA GLU A 277 -21.41 -8.06 12.63
C GLU A 277 -21.33 -6.54 12.88
N GLY A 278 -22.34 -6.00 13.57
CA GLY A 278 -22.42 -4.56 13.85
C GLY A 278 -22.92 -3.70 12.69
N ALA A 279 -23.30 -4.29 11.54
CA ALA A 279 -24.00 -3.60 10.46
C ALA A 279 -25.45 -4.10 10.34
N LEU A 280 -26.34 -3.21 9.90
CA LEU A 280 -27.71 -3.54 9.54
C LEU A 280 -27.81 -3.46 8.02
N MET A 281 -28.40 -4.50 7.43
CA MET A 281 -28.51 -4.66 5.99
C MET A 281 -29.96 -4.95 5.64
N GLY A 282 -30.51 -4.23 4.67
CA GLY A 282 -31.89 -4.41 4.24
C GLY A 282 -32.12 -3.88 2.83
N ALA A 283 -33.13 -4.39 2.15
CA ALA A 283 -33.49 -3.98 0.80
C ALA A 283 -35.01 -3.99 0.61
N TYR A 284 -35.49 -3.22 -0.37
CA TYR A 284 -36.91 -3.19 -0.72
C TYR A 284 -37.26 -4.31 -1.69
N ARG A 285 -38.27 -5.10 -1.36
CA ARG A 285 -38.84 -6.09 -2.28
C ARG A 285 -39.56 -5.41 -3.44
N THR A 286 -39.21 -5.77 -4.67
CA THR A 286 -39.80 -5.19 -5.88
C THR A 286 -41.29 -5.53 -6.03
N LYS A 287 -41.73 -6.71 -5.56
CA LYS A 287 -43.13 -7.16 -5.68
C LYS A 287 -44.12 -6.32 -4.88
N ASP A 288 -43.77 -6.02 -3.63
CA ASP A 288 -44.70 -5.41 -2.65
C ASP A 288 -44.24 -4.04 -2.16
N GLY A 289 -43.04 -3.59 -2.55
CA GLY A 289 -42.42 -2.35 -2.05
C GLY A 289 -42.03 -2.39 -0.56
N LYS A 290 -42.16 -3.54 0.12
CA LYS A 290 -41.84 -3.66 1.55
C LYS A 290 -40.33 -3.77 1.77
N PHE A 291 -39.83 -3.02 2.75
CA PHE A 291 -38.45 -3.13 3.20
C PHE A 291 -38.25 -4.43 4.00
N GLN A 292 -37.33 -5.28 3.55
CA GLN A 292 -36.95 -6.50 4.22
C GLN A 292 -35.53 -6.37 4.78
N GLU A 293 -35.38 -6.71 6.04
CA GLU A 293 -34.09 -6.74 6.73
C GLU A 293 -33.52 -8.15 6.70
N PHE A 294 -32.21 -8.22 6.51
CA PHE A 294 -31.48 -9.47 6.46
C PHE A 294 -30.80 -9.68 7.81
N GLU A 295 -31.24 -10.72 8.50
CA GLU A 295 -30.70 -11.13 9.80
C GLU A 295 -30.15 -12.56 9.68
N THR A 296 -29.12 -12.85 10.45
CA THR A 296 -28.56 -14.19 10.52
C THR A 296 -29.61 -15.12 11.14
N LYS A 297 -30.17 -16.02 10.34
CA LYS A 297 -31.06 -17.06 10.88
C LYS A 297 -30.25 -18.06 11.71
N GLU A 298 -30.94 -18.78 12.60
CA GLU A 298 -30.36 -19.86 13.43
C GLU A 298 -29.61 -20.92 12.59
N ASP A 299 -29.93 -21.04 11.30
CA ASP A 299 -29.25 -21.91 10.32
C ASP A 299 -27.81 -21.48 9.95
N GLY A 300 -27.28 -20.40 10.53
CA GLY A 300 -25.89 -19.96 10.37
C GLY A 300 -25.54 -19.43 8.96
N THR A 301 -26.52 -19.26 8.08
CA THR A 301 -26.31 -18.70 6.75
C THR A 301 -26.21 -17.17 6.81
N ALA A 302 -24.98 -16.66 6.77
CA ALA A 302 -24.67 -15.24 6.69
C ALA A 302 -24.62 -14.71 5.24
N HIS A 303 -24.97 -15.53 4.25
CA HIS A 303 -24.88 -15.20 2.82
C HIS A 303 -26.26 -15.20 2.16
N PHE A 304 -26.58 -14.12 1.46
CA PHE A 304 -27.83 -13.94 0.72
C PHE A 304 -27.54 -13.60 -0.73
N GLU A 305 -28.34 -14.16 -1.63
CA GLU A 305 -28.30 -13.87 -3.06
C GLU A 305 -29.55 -13.07 -3.43
N LEU A 306 -29.35 -11.81 -3.83
CA LEU A 306 -30.44 -10.86 -4.08
C LEU A 306 -30.52 -10.56 -5.57
N HIS A 307 -31.57 -11.04 -6.23
CA HIS A 307 -31.81 -10.75 -7.64
C HIS A 307 -32.47 -9.37 -7.80
N ALA A 308 -32.03 -8.58 -8.79
CA ALA A 308 -32.54 -7.23 -9.05
C ALA A 308 -34.05 -7.19 -9.40
N SER A 309 -34.63 -8.31 -9.86
CA SER A 309 -36.07 -8.42 -10.08
C SER A 309 -36.87 -8.56 -8.79
N ASP A 310 -36.25 -9.06 -7.73
CA ASP A 310 -36.90 -9.33 -6.45
C ASP A 310 -36.59 -8.26 -5.40
N TYR A 311 -35.40 -7.64 -5.47
CA TYR A 311 -34.95 -6.62 -4.52
C TYR A 311 -34.30 -5.42 -5.22
N HIS A 312 -34.47 -4.25 -4.63
CA HIS A 312 -33.81 -3.00 -5.03
C HIS A 312 -33.53 -2.14 -3.79
N GLY A 313 -32.70 -1.09 -3.95
CA GLY A 313 -32.40 -0.16 -2.86
C GLY A 313 -31.78 -0.84 -1.64
N LEU A 314 -30.74 -1.66 -1.85
CA LEU A 314 -29.98 -2.26 -0.76
C LEU A 314 -29.30 -1.15 0.06
N THR A 315 -29.62 -1.11 1.34
CA THR A 315 -29.07 -0.16 2.31
C THR A 315 -28.25 -0.91 3.35
N VAL A 316 -27.03 -0.44 3.58
CA VAL A 316 -26.12 -0.97 4.60
C VAL A 316 -25.73 0.19 5.51
N VAL A 317 -26.07 0.09 6.80
CA VAL A 317 -25.76 1.11 7.81
C VAL A 317 -25.06 0.48 8.99
N ASN A 318 -24.24 1.27 9.69
CA ASN A 318 -23.63 0.81 10.93
C ASN A 318 -24.67 0.80 12.05
N LYS A 319 -24.81 -0.32 12.75
CA LYS A 319 -25.74 -0.46 13.88
C LYS A 319 -25.39 0.54 14.99
N TYR A 320 -24.10 0.68 15.29
CA TYR A 320 -23.60 1.54 16.35
C TYR A 320 -23.02 2.84 15.78
N SER A 321 -23.89 3.80 15.46
CA SER A 321 -23.45 5.14 15.05
C SER A 321 -24.05 6.22 15.94
N LYS A 322 -23.24 7.24 16.23
CA LYS A 322 -23.68 8.47 16.92
C LYS A 322 -24.50 9.37 16.01
N THR A 323 -24.32 9.25 14.70
CA THR A 323 -25.07 10.02 13.70
C THR A 323 -26.36 9.30 13.35
N VAL A 324 -27.40 10.08 13.09
CA VAL A 324 -28.68 9.57 12.59
C VAL A 324 -28.47 9.05 11.17
N GLN A 325 -28.85 7.79 10.94
CA GLN A 325 -28.77 7.14 9.64
C GLN A 325 -30.17 6.71 9.18
N GLU A 326 -30.40 6.76 7.88
CA GLU A 326 -31.62 6.24 7.28
C GLU A 326 -31.46 4.76 6.92
N PHE A 327 -32.41 3.94 7.37
CA PHE A 327 -32.44 2.50 7.13
C PHE A 327 -33.85 2.08 6.71
N GLY A 328 -34.07 2.11 5.39
CA GLY A 328 -35.38 1.88 4.82
C GLY A 328 -36.40 2.91 5.33
N PRO A 329 -37.55 2.48 5.89
CA PRO A 329 -38.56 3.39 6.45
C PRO A 329 -38.21 3.93 7.85
N ASN A 330 -37.09 3.51 8.41
CA ASN A 330 -36.70 3.85 9.78
C ASN A 330 -35.46 4.72 9.81
N ARG A 331 -35.33 5.50 10.88
CA ARG A 331 -34.10 6.18 11.28
C ARG A 331 -33.47 5.41 12.44
N ILE A 332 -32.15 5.31 12.38
CA ILE A 332 -31.37 4.56 13.35
C ILE A 332 -30.33 5.48 13.95
N VAL A 333 -30.24 5.45 15.27
CA VAL A 333 -29.26 6.22 16.04
C VAL A 333 -28.87 5.43 17.28
N THR A 334 -27.60 5.53 17.67
CA THR A 334 -27.11 5.04 18.96
C THR A 334 -26.76 6.23 19.84
N ILE A 335 -27.45 6.33 20.97
CA ILE A 335 -27.21 7.36 21.98
C ILE A 335 -26.11 6.84 22.89
N PRO A 336 -24.95 7.52 22.96
CA PRO A 336 -23.85 7.10 23.81
C PRO A 336 -24.18 7.27 25.31
N GLU A 337 -23.51 6.51 26.16
CA GLU A 337 -23.62 6.67 27.61
C GLU A 337 -23.23 8.10 28.04
N GLY A 338 -23.98 8.65 29.00
CA GLY A 338 -23.81 10.03 29.46
C GLY A 338 -24.52 11.08 28.60
N PHE A 339 -25.30 10.67 27.59
CA PHE A 339 -26.14 11.53 26.77
C PHE A 339 -27.59 11.05 26.80
N VAL A 340 -28.52 11.95 26.47
CA VAL A 340 -29.90 11.59 26.18
C VAL A 340 -30.26 12.02 24.77
N GLY A 341 -31.04 11.20 24.09
CA GLY A 341 -31.51 11.49 22.75
C GLY A 341 -32.80 12.29 22.80
N VAL A 342 -32.90 13.27 21.91
CA VAL A 342 -34.07 14.14 21.76
C VAL A 342 -34.81 13.71 20.50
N PHE A 343 -36.02 13.20 20.67
CA PHE A 343 -36.87 12.74 19.59
C PHE A 343 -38.11 13.63 19.53
N GLU A 344 -38.49 14.07 18.34
CA GLU A 344 -39.67 14.89 18.14
C GLU A 344 -40.62 14.20 17.16
N ARG A 345 -41.89 14.09 17.55
CA ARG A 345 -42.97 13.60 16.70
C ARG A 345 -44.20 14.48 16.87
N GLU A 346 -44.71 15.02 15.76
CA GLU A 346 -45.91 15.88 15.74
C GLU A 346 -45.84 17.03 16.77
N GLY A 347 -44.64 17.62 16.96
CA GLY A 347 -44.41 18.71 17.91
C GLY A 347 -44.31 18.27 19.38
N ARG A 348 -44.35 16.97 19.68
CA ARG A 348 -44.09 16.41 21.02
C ARG A 348 -42.66 15.92 21.12
N ILE A 349 -41.95 16.42 22.12
CA ILE A 349 -40.57 16.01 22.43
C ILE A 349 -40.59 14.84 23.40
N GLU A 350 -39.91 13.76 23.03
CA GLU A 350 -39.63 12.58 23.84
C GLU A 350 -38.13 12.50 24.12
N ILE A 351 -37.77 12.34 25.39
CA ILE A 351 -36.38 12.08 25.81
C ILE A 351 -36.19 10.57 25.92
N LYS A 352 -35.11 10.05 25.32
CA LYS A 352 -34.73 8.64 25.40
C LYS A 352 -33.39 8.47 26.11
N ASP A 353 -33.30 7.43 26.91
CA ASP A 353 -32.09 7.00 27.60
C ASP A 353 -30.97 6.57 26.62
N PRO A 354 -29.72 6.39 27.10
CA PRO A 354 -28.66 5.81 26.28
C PRO A 354 -29.02 4.44 25.72
N GLY A 355 -28.68 4.18 24.46
CA GLY A 355 -28.97 2.90 23.82
C GLY A 355 -29.11 2.98 22.30
N PHE A 356 -29.41 1.83 21.71
CA PHE A 356 -29.71 1.71 20.29
C PHE A 356 -31.21 1.93 20.05
N TYR A 357 -31.54 2.90 19.20
CA TYR A 357 -32.92 3.23 18.84
C TYR A 357 -33.14 3.11 17.34
N ARG A 358 -34.24 2.45 17.02
CA ARG A 358 -34.80 2.39 15.67
C ARG A 358 -36.20 2.99 15.72
N VAL A 359 -36.35 4.14 15.09
CA VAL A 359 -37.59 4.91 15.08
C VAL A 359 -38.11 5.06 13.66
N THR A 360 -39.40 5.26 13.49
CA THR A 360 -39.99 5.51 12.17
C THR A 360 -39.51 6.85 11.60
N ALA A 361 -39.55 7.00 10.28
CA ALA A 361 -39.16 8.25 9.60
C ALA A 361 -39.95 9.50 10.04
N GLU A 362 -41.12 9.32 10.68
CA GLU A 362 -41.91 10.40 11.27
C GLU A 362 -41.21 11.11 12.43
N TYR A 363 -40.27 10.43 13.10
CA TYR A 363 -39.49 11.03 14.18
C TYR A 363 -38.37 11.91 13.59
N SER A 364 -38.32 13.17 14.04
CA SER A 364 -37.11 13.99 13.94
C SER A 364 -36.20 13.64 15.11
N VAL A 365 -34.95 13.31 14.83
CA VAL A 365 -33.94 13.05 15.85
C VAL A 365 -33.03 14.27 15.92
N ASN A 366 -33.10 15.00 17.02
CA ASN A 366 -32.33 16.22 17.25
C ASN A 366 -30.98 15.87 17.91
N GLU A 367 -30.15 16.89 18.13
CA GLU A 367 -28.84 16.71 18.76
C GLU A 367 -28.96 16.07 20.16
N ASN A 368 -28.06 15.15 20.48
CA ASN A 368 -28.03 14.50 21.79
C ASN A 368 -27.59 15.50 22.86
N ILE A 369 -28.29 15.48 23.99
CA ILE A 369 -28.03 16.38 25.12
C ILE A 369 -27.07 15.68 26.12
N PRO A 370 -25.91 16.27 26.45
CA PRO A 370 -24.96 15.68 27.40
C PRO A 370 -25.42 15.86 28.85
N LEU A 371 -25.53 14.77 29.60
CA LEU A 371 -25.84 14.79 31.04
C LEU A 371 -24.60 14.96 31.93
N GLN A 372 -23.41 14.96 31.33
CA GLN A 372 -22.16 15.08 32.05
C GLN A 372 -21.96 16.49 32.64
N LEU A 373 -21.04 16.58 33.61
CA LEU A 373 -20.62 17.87 34.16
C LEU A 373 -19.80 18.63 33.10
N ASN A 374 -20.28 19.81 32.75
CA ASN A 374 -19.58 20.74 31.89
C ASN A 374 -18.79 21.71 32.74
N SER A 375 -17.53 21.95 32.36
CA SER A 375 -16.69 22.97 32.97
C SER A 375 -16.29 23.98 31.91
N GLU A 376 -16.58 25.25 32.16
CA GLU A 376 -16.20 26.36 31.31
C GLU A 376 -15.23 27.26 32.05
N ARG A 377 -14.12 27.59 31.38
CA ARG A 377 -13.18 28.60 31.82
C ARG A 377 -13.33 29.85 30.98
N PHE A 378 -13.31 30.98 31.66
CA PHE A 378 -13.36 32.30 31.04
C PHE A 378 -12.09 33.04 31.41
N GLU A 379 -11.18 33.13 30.44
CA GLU A 379 -9.90 33.82 30.59
C GLU A 379 -10.03 35.28 30.11
N ASP A 380 -9.28 36.18 30.77
CA ASP A 380 -8.96 37.55 30.31
C ASP A 380 -10.13 38.48 29.96
N LYS A 381 -11.30 38.32 30.58
CA LYS A 381 -12.38 39.30 30.40
C LYS A 381 -12.19 40.51 31.31
N THR A 382 -11.79 41.62 30.72
CA THR A 382 -11.63 42.89 31.45
C THR A 382 -12.96 43.44 31.95
N PHE A 383 -12.94 44.07 33.12
CA PHE A 383 -14.06 44.81 33.70
C PHE A 383 -13.54 46.07 34.40
N ARG A 384 -14.44 47.00 34.71
CA ARG A 384 -14.12 48.17 35.54
C ARG A 384 -14.68 47.98 36.94
N THR A 385 -13.90 48.31 37.96
CA THR A 385 -14.33 48.34 39.36
C THR A 385 -15.15 49.59 39.68
N LYS A 386 -15.67 49.69 40.90
CA LYS A 386 -16.41 50.86 41.41
C LYS A 386 -15.60 52.17 41.36
N ASP A 387 -14.30 52.07 41.57
CA ASP A 387 -13.31 53.15 41.45
C ASP A 387 -12.77 53.34 40.01
N SER A 388 -13.44 52.74 39.01
CA SER A 388 -13.16 52.88 37.58
C SER A 388 -11.82 52.28 37.08
N LEU A 389 -11.16 51.43 37.86
CA LEU A 389 -9.94 50.74 37.44
C LEU A 389 -10.24 49.52 36.58
N ARG A 390 -9.42 49.27 35.54
CA ARG A 390 -9.57 48.11 34.67
C ARG A 390 -8.88 46.89 35.30
N MET A 391 -9.62 45.81 35.43
CA MET A 391 -9.14 44.54 35.97
C MET A 391 -9.50 43.38 35.05
N SER A 392 -8.66 42.35 34.98
CA SER A 392 -8.93 41.05 34.36
C SER A 392 -9.32 40.03 35.43
N LYS A 393 -9.94 38.94 35.00
CA LYS A 393 -10.35 37.85 35.88
C LYS A 393 -10.34 36.53 35.12
N ASP A 394 -9.93 35.48 35.81
CA ASP A 394 -10.10 34.11 35.36
C ASP A 394 -11.14 33.40 36.22
N VAL A 395 -12.08 32.75 35.55
CA VAL A 395 -13.26 32.19 36.21
C VAL A 395 -13.54 30.81 35.64
N ALA A 396 -13.76 29.84 36.53
CA ALA A 396 -14.23 28.52 36.19
C ALA A 396 -15.67 28.33 36.67
N ILE A 397 -16.57 27.99 35.77
CA ILE A 397 -17.96 27.65 36.08
C ILE A 397 -18.21 26.20 35.72
N VAL A 398 -18.79 25.46 36.68
CA VAL A 398 -19.17 24.07 36.50
C VAL A 398 -20.69 23.98 36.53
N TRP A 399 -21.28 23.36 35.52
CA TRP A 399 -22.71 23.23 35.37
C TRP A 399 -23.07 21.87 34.76
N ARG A 400 -24.33 21.47 34.89
CA ARG A 400 -24.86 20.24 34.29
C ARG A 400 -26.30 20.44 33.89
N ILE A 401 -26.81 19.54 33.08
CA ILE A 401 -28.22 19.52 32.68
C ILE A 401 -28.99 18.74 33.75
N GLN A 402 -29.99 19.39 34.35
CA GLN A 402 -30.84 18.78 35.37
C GLN A 402 -32.16 18.29 34.76
N ASP A 403 -32.73 19.05 33.83
CA ASP A 403 -33.96 18.70 33.12
C ASP A 403 -33.73 18.75 31.60
N PRO A 404 -33.42 17.60 30.96
CA PRO A 404 -33.19 17.54 29.52
C PRO A 404 -34.43 17.90 28.69
N LEU A 405 -35.65 17.74 29.23
CA LEU A 405 -36.87 18.08 28.52
C LEU A 405 -37.01 19.59 28.36
N MET A 406 -36.64 20.35 29.40
CA MET A 406 -36.63 21.80 29.35
C MET A 406 -35.53 22.31 28.41
N THR A 407 -34.33 21.71 28.50
CA THR A 407 -33.24 22.00 27.56
C THR A 407 -33.64 21.75 26.10
N ALA A 408 -34.35 20.65 25.81
CA ALA A 408 -34.80 20.33 24.47
C ALA A 408 -35.90 21.27 23.92
N LYS A 409 -36.67 21.92 24.81
CA LYS A 409 -37.69 22.91 24.42
C LYS A 409 -37.10 24.29 24.11
N TRP A 410 -35.85 24.53 24.48
CA TRP A 410 -35.21 25.82 24.25
C TRP A 410 -35.06 26.08 22.74
N PRO A 411 -35.37 27.30 22.25
CA PRO A 411 -35.35 27.59 20.83
C PRO A 411 -33.92 27.73 20.29
N GLY A 412 -33.37 26.65 19.73
CA GLY A 412 -32.10 26.62 19.01
C GLY A 412 -31.32 25.32 19.26
N THR A 413 -30.02 25.33 18.97
CA THR A 413 -29.15 24.18 19.23
C THR A 413 -28.58 24.19 20.66
N TYR A 414 -28.06 23.05 21.12
CA TYR A 414 -27.38 22.99 22.41
C TYR A 414 -26.16 23.93 22.48
N GLY A 415 -25.48 24.15 21.35
CA GLY A 415 -24.40 25.12 21.22
C GLY A 415 -24.86 26.56 21.46
N ASP A 416 -26.00 26.94 20.89
CA ASP A 416 -26.54 28.30 21.07
C ASP A 416 -26.97 28.55 22.53
N LEU A 417 -27.57 27.54 23.18
CA LEU A 417 -27.90 27.60 24.61
C LEU A 417 -26.65 27.80 25.47
N ARG A 418 -25.58 27.07 25.16
CA ARG A 418 -24.30 27.19 25.83
C ARG A 418 -23.71 28.60 25.69
N ASP A 419 -23.82 29.21 24.51
CA ASP A 419 -23.34 30.58 24.27
C ASP A 419 -24.20 31.64 24.98
N GLU A 420 -25.51 31.44 25.06
CA GLU A 420 -26.41 32.29 25.86
C GLU A 420 -26.05 32.22 27.35
N PHE A 421 -25.90 30.99 27.87
CA PHE A 421 -25.45 30.75 29.24
C PHE A 421 -24.11 31.45 29.53
N ARG A 422 -23.12 31.27 28.65
CA ARG A 422 -21.80 31.92 28.74
C ARG A 422 -21.90 33.44 28.79
N THR A 423 -22.78 34.02 27.98
CA THR A 423 -22.99 35.47 27.94
C THR A 423 -23.61 35.98 29.24
N LYS A 424 -24.61 35.27 29.77
CA LYS A 424 -25.29 35.61 31.02
C LYS A 424 -24.40 35.41 32.24
N ALA A 425 -23.63 34.33 32.30
CA ALA A 425 -22.63 34.07 33.32
C ALA A 425 -21.61 35.21 33.43
N MET A 426 -21.04 35.61 32.29
CA MET A 426 -20.04 36.68 32.30
C MET A 426 -20.64 38.05 32.61
N SER A 427 -21.83 38.36 32.10
CA SER A 427 -22.51 39.62 32.40
C SER A 427 -22.88 39.72 33.88
N GLY A 428 -23.48 38.66 34.44
CA GLY A 428 -23.86 38.59 35.85
C GLY A 428 -22.67 38.71 36.79
N LEU A 429 -21.58 38.00 36.52
CA LEU A 429 -20.37 38.10 37.33
C LEU A 429 -19.72 39.49 37.25
N VAL A 430 -19.62 40.07 36.05
CA VAL A 430 -19.07 41.43 35.87
C VAL A 430 -19.93 42.47 36.60
N MET A 431 -21.25 42.31 36.59
CA MET A 431 -22.16 43.18 37.32
C MET A 431 -21.90 43.15 38.83
N LEU A 432 -21.67 41.96 39.41
CA LEU A 432 -21.36 41.82 40.83
C LEU A 432 -19.99 42.39 41.18
N LEU A 433 -18.96 42.10 40.38
CA LEU A 433 -17.60 42.60 40.62
C LEU A 433 -17.48 44.13 40.50
N ARG A 434 -18.35 44.77 39.70
CA ARG A 434 -18.44 46.24 39.57
C ARG A 434 -18.87 46.94 40.86
N CYS A 435 -19.50 46.23 41.80
CA CYS A 435 -19.92 46.80 43.07
C CYS A 435 -18.75 47.03 44.05
N TYR A 436 -17.58 46.45 43.77
CA TYR A 436 -16.40 46.52 44.62
C TYR A 436 -15.32 47.42 44.05
N THR A 437 -14.53 48.01 44.93
CA THR A 437 -13.31 48.77 44.60
C THR A 437 -12.13 47.83 44.42
N ARG A 438 -11.06 48.31 43.78
CA ARG A 438 -9.81 47.54 43.64
C ARG A 438 -9.22 47.14 45.00
N ALA A 439 -9.35 47.99 46.03
CA ALA A 439 -8.83 47.72 47.37
C ALA A 439 -9.60 46.60 48.10
N GLU A 440 -10.90 46.46 47.84
CA GLU A 440 -11.72 45.38 48.38
C GLU A 440 -11.42 44.03 47.69
N LEU A 441 -11.11 44.06 46.39
CA LEU A 441 -10.81 42.85 45.61
C LEU A 441 -9.35 42.39 45.75
N LEU A 442 -8.39 43.31 45.68
CA LEU A 442 -6.94 43.07 45.76
C LEU A 442 -6.27 44.03 46.74
N PRO A 443 -6.37 43.81 48.07
CA PRO A 443 -5.80 44.72 49.05
C PRO A 443 -4.27 44.74 48.98
N THR A 444 -3.68 45.94 48.94
CA THR A 444 -2.23 46.16 49.00
C THR A 444 -1.82 46.75 50.33
N ARG A 445 -0.51 46.76 50.61
CA ARG A 445 0.04 47.39 51.82
C ARG A 445 -0.31 48.88 51.92
N GLN A 446 -0.43 49.57 50.79
CA GLN A 446 -0.69 51.01 50.74
C GLN A 446 -2.13 51.32 51.16
N ASP A 447 -3.11 50.51 50.74
CA ASP A 447 -4.52 50.72 51.11
C ASP A 447 -4.73 50.60 52.62
N VAL A 448 -4.09 49.60 53.23
CA VAL A 448 -4.17 49.35 54.67
C VAL A 448 -3.52 50.51 55.45
N LEU A 449 -2.39 51.04 54.97
CA LEU A 449 -1.72 52.17 55.60
C LEU A 449 -2.53 53.47 55.50
N VAL A 450 -3.17 53.73 54.35
CA VAL A 450 -4.03 54.91 54.16
C VAL A 450 -5.23 54.85 55.10
N LEU A 451 -5.90 53.69 55.20
CA LEU A 451 -7.01 53.50 56.13
C LEU A 451 -6.59 53.73 57.59
N LYS A 452 -5.41 53.23 57.99
CA LYS A 452 -4.86 53.42 59.34
C LYS A 452 -4.56 54.87 59.71
N VAL A 453 -3.98 55.62 58.77
CA VAL A 453 -3.69 57.05 58.94
C VAL A 453 -4.98 57.86 59.07
N MET A 454 -6.07 57.41 58.45
CA MET A 454 -7.38 58.04 58.55
C MET A 454 -8.11 57.68 59.86
N ASP A 455 -7.98 56.43 60.36
CA ASP A 455 -8.67 55.98 61.58
C ASP A 455 -7.90 56.27 62.89
N SER A 456 -6.59 56.50 62.83
CA SER A 456 -5.79 56.75 64.02
C SER A 456 -4.52 57.56 63.71
N PHE A 457 -4.42 58.77 64.30
CA PHE A 457 -3.22 59.63 64.29
C PHE A 457 -2.09 59.03 65.17
N SER A 458 -1.74 57.76 64.98
CA SER A 458 -0.69 57.07 65.74
C SER A 458 0.28 56.37 64.79
N GLU A 459 1.58 56.57 65.01
CA GLU A 459 2.65 55.78 64.38
C GLU A 459 2.48 54.31 64.76
N ALA A 460 1.87 53.51 63.88
CA ALA A 460 1.66 52.09 64.11
C ALA A 460 2.98 51.32 63.95
N ALA A 461 3.24 50.38 64.87
CA ALA A 461 4.41 49.52 64.79
C ALA A 461 4.33 48.58 63.56
N PRO A 462 5.45 48.20 62.94
CA PRO A 462 5.47 47.39 61.72
C PRO A 462 4.80 46.00 61.85
N GLN A 463 4.66 45.49 63.09
CA GLN A 463 3.95 44.23 63.36
C GLN A 463 2.42 44.34 63.21
N ASP A 464 1.84 45.53 63.45
CA ASP A 464 0.39 45.76 63.37
C ASP A 464 -0.09 45.88 61.91
N VAL A 465 0.78 46.34 61.01
CA VAL A 465 0.47 46.48 59.57
C VAL A 465 0.38 45.11 58.90
N GLU A 466 1.24 44.16 59.28
CA GLU A 466 1.23 42.81 58.70
C GLU A 466 0.00 41.99 59.12
N ALA A 467 -0.45 42.16 60.38
CA ALA A 467 -1.67 41.54 60.88
C ALA A 467 -2.92 42.05 60.11
N GLU A 468 -2.96 43.34 59.80
CA GLU A 468 -4.06 43.95 59.06
C GLU A 468 -4.05 43.64 57.57
N ILE A 469 -2.88 43.51 56.94
CA ILE A 469 -2.81 43.00 55.56
C ILE A 469 -3.36 41.57 55.49
N LYS A 470 -3.07 40.73 56.49
CA LYS A 470 -3.66 39.38 56.58
C LYS A 470 -5.18 39.45 56.81
N ALA A 471 -5.67 40.39 57.61
CA ALA A 471 -7.11 40.61 57.81
C ALA A 471 -7.81 41.09 56.53
N ALA A 472 -7.22 42.06 55.83
CA ALA A 472 -7.72 42.58 54.55
C ALA A 472 -7.72 41.50 53.46
N ALA A 473 -6.66 40.70 53.37
CA ALA A 473 -6.61 39.55 52.46
C ALA A 473 -7.66 38.49 52.78
N LYS A 474 -8.01 38.31 54.07
CA LYS A 474 -9.11 37.42 54.46
C LYS A 474 -10.47 38.01 54.08
N ALA A 475 -10.69 39.30 54.31
CA ALA A 475 -11.90 40.00 53.91
C ALA A 475 -12.11 39.98 52.39
N SER A 476 -11.06 40.21 51.60
CA SER A 476 -11.08 40.05 50.13
C SER A 476 -11.49 38.63 49.72
N LYS A 477 -10.94 37.59 50.36
CA LYS A 477 -11.36 36.20 50.09
C LYS A 477 -12.83 35.94 50.45
N GLU A 478 -13.35 36.57 51.50
CA GLU A 478 -14.77 36.49 51.87
C GLU A 478 -15.64 37.19 50.81
N VAL A 479 -15.25 38.39 50.35
CA VAL A 479 -15.93 39.12 49.25
C VAL A 479 -15.98 38.30 47.96
N LEU A 480 -14.88 37.64 47.59
CA LEU A 480 -14.84 36.78 46.40
C LEU A 480 -15.76 35.58 46.54
N LYS A 481 -15.79 34.92 47.71
CA LYS A 481 -16.72 33.81 47.97
C LYS A 481 -18.18 34.25 47.95
N ASP A 482 -18.48 35.40 48.55
CA ASP A 482 -19.84 35.96 48.54
C ASP A 482 -20.27 36.32 47.11
N THR A 483 -19.32 36.78 46.29
CA THR A 483 -19.54 37.04 44.86
C THR A 483 -19.76 35.75 44.06
N GLU A 484 -18.98 34.69 44.32
CA GLU A 484 -19.16 33.37 43.74
C GLU A 484 -20.56 32.81 44.07
N GLU A 485 -20.97 32.87 45.33
CA GLU A 485 -22.28 32.38 45.79
C GLU A 485 -23.42 33.22 45.20
N SER A 486 -23.28 34.55 45.18
CA SER A 486 -24.27 35.45 44.57
C SER A 486 -24.40 35.20 43.06
N CYS A 487 -23.28 34.94 42.37
CA CYS A 487 -23.27 34.61 40.95
C CYS A 487 -23.92 33.26 40.69
N LEU A 488 -23.63 32.25 41.51
CA LEU A 488 -24.28 30.94 41.48
C LEU A 488 -25.80 31.05 41.62
N GLN A 489 -26.27 31.81 42.61
CA GLN A 489 -27.71 32.04 42.83
C GLN A 489 -28.35 32.79 41.65
N LEU A 490 -27.69 33.82 41.12
CA LEU A 490 -28.17 34.57 39.97
C LEU A 490 -28.31 33.67 38.74
N LEU A 491 -27.32 32.82 38.45
CA LEU A 491 -27.34 31.95 37.28
C LEU A 491 -28.36 30.83 37.39
N ASN A 492 -28.55 30.26 38.58
CA ASN A 492 -29.60 29.26 38.80
C ASN A 492 -31.00 29.87 38.65
N ARG A 493 -31.23 31.10 39.17
CA ARG A 493 -32.49 31.83 38.93
C ARG A 493 -32.70 32.14 37.45
N ALA A 494 -31.66 32.61 36.76
CA ALA A 494 -31.74 32.87 35.32
C ALA A 494 -32.07 31.60 34.51
N SER A 495 -31.52 30.46 34.91
CA SER A 495 -31.81 29.15 34.31
C SER A 495 -33.27 28.74 34.51
N GLU A 496 -33.82 28.95 35.71
CA GLU A 496 -35.23 28.70 36.02
C GLU A 496 -36.16 29.63 35.24
N ASP A 497 -35.87 30.94 35.24
CA ASP A 497 -36.69 31.96 34.57
C ASP A 497 -36.70 31.81 33.04
N ALA A 498 -35.56 31.48 32.45
CA ALA A 498 -35.43 31.26 31.01
C ALA A 498 -35.81 29.83 30.58
N GLY A 499 -36.06 28.93 31.53
CA GLY A 499 -36.46 27.55 31.25
C GLY A 499 -35.36 26.71 30.60
N TRP A 500 -34.08 26.97 30.89
CA TRP A 500 -32.97 26.27 30.24
C TRP A 500 -32.82 24.80 30.67
N GLY A 501 -33.32 24.43 31.86
CA GLY A 501 -33.14 23.09 32.44
C GLY A 501 -31.72 22.80 32.95
N LEU A 502 -30.91 23.85 33.12
CA LEU A 502 -29.52 23.79 33.56
C LEU A 502 -29.41 24.01 35.06
N LEU A 503 -28.44 23.35 35.70
CA LEU A 503 -28.04 23.61 37.08
C LEU A 503 -26.56 23.97 37.12
N VAL A 504 -26.28 25.18 37.60
CA VAL A 504 -24.92 25.59 37.92
C VAL A 504 -24.55 25.00 39.28
N VAL A 505 -23.46 24.23 39.30
CA VAL A 505 -22.98 23.49 40.47
C VAL A 505 -21.98 24.32 41.26
N SER A 506 -21.08 25.03 40.58
CA SER A 506 -20.11 25.90 41.22
C SER A 506 -19.63 27.01 40.31
N VAL A 507 -19.41 28.18 40.88
CA VAL A 507 -18.67 29.30 40.26
C VAL A 507 -17.41 29.49 41.09
N LYS A 508 -16.25 29.58 40.45
CA LYS A 508 -14.96 29.84 41.10
C LYS A 508 -14.21 30.95 40.36
N ILE A 509 -13.72 31.92 41.11
CA ILE A 509 -12.85 32.98 40.62
C ILE A 509 -11.42 32.51 40.92
N ASP A 510 -10.68 32.14 39.87
CA ASP A 510 -9.33 31.60 39.99
C ASP A 510 -8.29 32.72 40.23
N SER A 511 -8.41 33.82 39.48
CA SER A 511 -7.52 34.97 39.56
C SER A 511 -8.28 36.28 39.30
N ILE A 512 -7.78 37.38 39.88
CA ILE A 512 -8.15 38.74 39.51
C ILE A 512 -6.84 39.52 39.43
N GLU A 513 -6.64 40.25 38.34
CA GLU A 513 -5.44 41.04 38.11
C GLU A 513 -5.80 42.45 37.63
N VAL A 514 -4.89 43.40 37.80
CA VAL A 514 -5.04 44.74 37.23
C VAL A 514 -4.67 44.63 35.76
N ALA A 515 -5.53 45.11 34.87
CA ALA A 515 -5.31 44.99 33.42
C ALA A 515 -4.72 46.27 32.80
N ASP A 516 -4.60 47.35 33.57
CA ASP A 516 -4.08 48.63 33.11
C ASP A 516 -2.57 48.72 33.34
N GLU A 517 -1.79 48.62 32.26
CA GLU A 517 -0.32 48.67 32.27
C GLU A 517 0.19 49.95 32.93
N GLN A 518 -0.48 51.09 32.71
CA GLN A 518 -0.04 52.37 33.29
C GLN A 518 -0.23 52.40 34.81
N VAL A 519 -1.31 51.79 35.31
CA VAL A 519 -1.55 51.65 36.75
C VAL A 519 -0.54 50.66 37.36
N ILE A 520 -0.19 49.60 36.64
CA ILE A 520 0.87 48.67 37.06
C ILE A 520 2.21 49.40 37.17
N GLU A 521 2.61 50.15 36.14
CA GLU A 521 3.85 50.94 36.12
C GLU A 521 3.87 51.99 37.24
N ASP A 522 2.77 52.71 37.46
CA ASP A 522 2.64 53.67 38.56
C ASP A 522 2.74 52.98 39.93
N MET A 523 2.08 51.83 40.12
CA MET A 523 2.18 51.04 41.35
C MET A 523 3.61 50.55 41.58
N GLU A 524 4.31 50.11 40.54
CA GLU A 524 5.71 49.71 40.61
C GLU A 524 6.62 50.90 40.94
N ALA A 525 6.42 52.06 40.30
CA ALA A 525 7.18 53.27 40.56
C ALA A 525 6.99 53.76 42.01
N ILE A 526 5.76 53.72 42.54
CA ILE A 526 5.49 54.05 43.94
C ILE A 526 6.16 53.03 44.86
N ALA A 527 6.10 51.73 44.54
CA ALA A 527 6.76 50.69 45.33
C ALA A 527 8.28 50.87 45.35
N GLN A 528 8.90 51.17 44.21
CA GLN A 528 10.33 51.47 44.10
C GLN A 528 10.71 52.72 44.88
N SER A 529 9.90 53.78 44.81
CA SER A 529 10.09 55.01 45.59
C SER A 529 10.04 54.74 47.10
N GLN A 530 9.08 53.95 47.56
CA GLN A 530 8.97 53.56 48.98
C GLN A 530 10.16 52.71 49.43
N LEU A 531 10.64 51.78 48.60
CA LEU A 531 11.85 51.01 48.89
C LEU A 531 13.09 51.91 48.96
N ALA A 532 13.18 52.92 48.09
CA ALA A 532 14.28 53.89 48.10
C ALA A 532 14.25 54.79 49.35
N VAL A 533 13.06 55.23 49.79
CA VAL A 533 12.89 55.99 51.04
C VAL A 533 13.29 55.14 52.24
N LYS A 534 12.81 53.90 52.34
CA LYS A 534 13.20 52.98 53.42
C LYS A 534 14.69 52.67 53.41
N ARG A 535 15.31 52.55 52.24
CA ARG A 535 16.77 52.37 52.13
C ARG A 535 17.49 53.60 52.70
N LYS A 536 17.07 54.82 52.37
CA LYS A 536 17.63 56.06 52.93
C LYS A 536 17.41 56.20 54.43
N GLU A 537 16.25 55.80 54.94
CA GLU A 537 15.97 55.78 56.38
C GLU A 537 16.87 54.78 57.10
N MET A 538 17.03 53.57 56.54
CA MET A 538 17.95 52.56 57.08
C MET A 538 19.41 53.01 57.02
N GLU A 539 19.83 53.67 55.93
CA GLU A 539 21.16 54.28 55.81
C GLU A 539 21.36 55.38 56.86
N GLY A 540 20.38 56.27 57.06
CA GLY A 540 20.43 57.29 58.12
C GLY A 540 20.46 56.70 59.53
N HIS A 541 19.70 55.63 59.79
CA HIS A 541 19.77 54.89 61.05
C HIS A 541 21.11 54.19 61.24
N ALA A 542 21.69 53.63 60.18
CA ALA A 542 23.02 53.03 60.21
C ALA A 542 24.10 54.08 60.46
N GLU A 543 24.04 55.26 59.81
CA GLU A 543 24.95 56.37 60.04
C GLU A 543 24.84 56.92 61.48
N LEU A 544 23.63 57.01 62.03
CA LEU A 544 23.42 57.38 63.43
C LEU A 544 23.97 56.32 64.39
N ALA A 545 23.77 55.04 64.08
CA ALA A 545 24.34 53.94 64.85
C ALA A 545 25.88 53.97 64.81
N GLU A 546 26.48 54.16 63.63
CA GLU A 546 27.92 54.31 63.46
C GLU A 546 28.47 55.56 64.17
N ALA A 547 27.76 56.68 64.10
CA ALA A 547 28.12 57.90 64.81
C ALA A 547 28.07 57.70 66.33
N ASN A 548 27.05 57.01 66.84
CA ASN A 548 26.94 56.66 68.26
C ASN A 548 28.05 55.70 68.70
N VAL A 549 28.35 54.67 67.91
CA VAL A 549 29.48 53.76 68.16
C VAL A 549 30.81 54.51 68.14
N ARG A 550 31.03 55.42 67.17
CA ARG A 550 32.24 56.28 67.15
C ARG A 550 32.33 57.17 68.38
N ARG A 551 31.21 57.72 68.84
CA ARG A 551 31.14 58.56 70.06
C ARG A 551 31.49 57.75 71.30
N GLU A 552 31.00 56.52 71.41
CA GLU A 552 31.35 55.60 72.48
C GLU A 552 32.84 55.20 72.44
N VAL A 553 33.38 54.91 71.26
CA VAL A 553 34.82 54.60 71.08
C VAL A 553 35.70 55.79 71.45
N GLN A 554 35.33 57.02 71.07
CA GLN A 554 36.05 58.24 71.48
C GLN A 554 35.98 58.48 73.00
N MET A 555 34.82 58.24 73.63
CA MET A 555 34.70 58.31 75.08
C MET A 555 35.54 57.25 75.80
N GLN A 556 35.69 56.05 75.22
CA GLN A 556 36.57 55.01 75.76
C GLN A 556 38.06 55.35 75.58
N GLN A 557 38.47 55.92 74.44
CA GLN A 557 39.85 56.35 74.23
C GLN A 557 40.26 57.53 75.12
N ALA A 558 39.33 58.44 75.45
CA ALA A 558 39.56 59.51 76.41
C ALA A 558 39.70 59.01 77.88
N ARG A 559 39.29 57.76 78.16
CA ARG A 559 39.39 57.12 79.49
C ARG A 559 40.62 56.23 79.68
N LEU A 560 41.54 56.15 78.72
CA LEU A 560 42.78 55.37 78.85
C LEU A 560 43.95 56.24 79.42
N PRO A 561 44.57 55.87 80.56
CA PRO A 561 45.62 56.67 81.20
C PRO A 561 47.00 56.50 80.52
N LYS A 562 47.68 57.63 80.24
CA LYS A 562 49.11 57.68 79.89
C LYS A 562 49.98 57.75 81.15
N ASN A 563 50.92 56.81 81.24
CA ASN A 563 52.19 56.79 81.99
C ASN A 563 52.23 56.30 83.45
N THR A 564 52.72 55.06 83.60
CA THR A 564 53.67 54.63 84.64
C THR A 564 55.10 54.61 84.07
N LEU A 565 55.87 55.64 84.41
CA LEU A 565 57.34 55.70 84.42
C LEU A 565 57.65 56.46 85.71
N THR A 566 58.05 55.83 86.82
CA THR A 566 59.38 55.27 87.01
C THR A 566 59.49 54.78 88.46
N THR A 567 60.05 53.60 88.69
CA THR A 567 60.63 53.24 90.00
C THR A 567 61.82 52.32 89.76
N LYS A 568 63.01 52.91 89.66
CA LYS A 568 64.33 52.36 90.03
C LYS A 568 65.44 53.21 89.43
N LYS A 569 65.91 54.17 90.21
CA LYS A 569 67.34 54.48 90.37
C LYS A 569 67.60 54.86 91.83
N GLN A 570 67.44 53.86 92.69
CA GLN A 570 68.31 53.69 93.85
C GLN A 570 69.39 52.71 93.44
N GLN A 571 70.43 53.24 92.80
CA GLN A 571 71.79 52.74 92.98
C GLN A 571 72.59 53.92 93.50
N HIS A 572 72.93 53.79 94.77
CA HIS A 572 74.06 54.36 95.46
C HIS A 572 74.24 55.89 95.40
N LEU A 573 73.63 56.62 96.35
CA LEU A 573 74.00 56.73 97.78
C LEU A 573 75.24 57.64 97.94
N GLN A 574 75.41 58.44 98.98
CA GLN A 574 74.82 58.53 100.32
C GLN A 574 75.30 59.88 100.89
N MET A 575 74.66 60.41 101.93
CA MET A 575 75.19 61.48 102.80
C MET A 575 75.35 62.87 102.14
N THR A 576 74.33 63.73 102.25
CA THR A 576 74.10 64.75 103.31
C THR A 576 74.89 66.05 103.11
N THR A 577 74.18 67.11 102.74
CA THR A 577 74.41 68.45 103.29
C THR A 577 73.06 69.03 103.67
N HIS A 578 72.71 68.98 104.96
CA HIS A 578 71.84 70.01 105.48
C HIS A 578 72.71 71.23 105.74
N GLN A 579 72.54 72.26 104.90
CA GLN A 579 72.10 73.59 105.32
C GLN A 579 72.33 74.59 104.18
N LYS A 580 71.26 75.16 103.63
CA LYS A 580 70.68 76.42 104.13
C LYS A 580 69.26 76.59 103.59
#